data_AF-A0A928JVN3-F1
#
_entry.id   AF-A0A928JVN3-F1
#
_cell.length_a   1.000
_cell.length_b   1.000
_cell.length_c   1.000
_cell.angle_alpha   90.00
_cell.angle_beta   90.00
_cell.angle_gamma   90.00
#
_symmetry.space_group_name_H-M   'P 1'
#
loop_
_entity.id
_entity.type
_entity.pdbx_description
1 polymer ?
#
loop_
_entity_poly.entity_id
_entity_poly.type
_entity_poly.pdbx_seq_one_letter_code
_entity_poly.pdbx_strand_id
1 'polypeptide(L)' 'MPTFLDKDKKKRPALPKDASVTMAYIPLQETLESYSADKALEEGTLFPELNKPFKGRMVKK' A
#
# COMPACT_ATOMS: atom_id res chain seq x y z
N MET A 1 -1.57 -11.62 22.79
CA MET A 1 -0.83 -10.52 22.12
C MET A 1 -0.54 -10.97 20.71
N PRO A 2 -0.89 -10.18 19.68
CA PRO A 2 -0.67 -10.60 18.31
C PRO A 2 0.82 -10.76 18.02
N THR A 3 1.15 -11.76 17.19
CA THR A 3 2.51 -12.20 16.86
C THR A 3 3.35 -11.15 16.13
N PHE A 4 2.75 -10.10 15.58
CA PHE A 4 3.47 -9.01 14.91
C PHE A 4 4.21 -8.05 15.87
N LEU A 5 4.02 -8.19 17.19
CA LEU A 5 4.76 -7.48 18.24
C LEU A 5 5.92 -8.32 18.78
N ASP A 6 6.57 -9.14 17.94
CA ASP A 6 7.79 -9.85 18.31
C ASP A 6 8.88 -8.83 18.70
N LYS A 7 9.21 -8.80 20.00
CA LYS A 7 10.23 -7.94 20.61
C LYS A 7 11.66 -8.31 20.21
N ASP A 8 11.83 -9.44 19.55
CA ASP A 8 13.07 -9.83 18.91
C ASP A 8 13.32 -8.85 17.77
N LYS A 9 14.17 -7.87 18.04
CA LYS A 9 14.75 -6.97 17.03
C LYS A 9 15.51 -7.82 16.01
N LYS A 10 14.80 -8.49 15.09
CA LYS A 10 15.38 -8.96 13.83
C LYS A 10 15.99 -7.72 13.21
N LYS A 11 17.31 -7.57 13.37
CA LYS A 11 18.07 -6.47 12.79
C LYS A 11 17.72 -6.49 11.31
N ARG A 12 16.95 -5.49 10.88
CA ARG A 12 16.73 -5.28 9.46
C ARG A 12 18.13 -5.19 8.83
N PRO A 13 18.37 -5.89 7.70
CA PRO A 13 19.66 -5.79 7.03
C PRO A 13 19.95 -4.30 6.80
N ALA A 14 21.20 -3.90 7.02
CA ALA A 14 21.61 -2.53 6.75
C ALA A 14 21.37 -2.23 5.27
N LEU A 15 21.00 -0.98 4.97
CA LEU A 15 20.93 -0.54 3.58
C LEU A 15 22.30 -0.75 2.91
N PRO A 16 22.35 -1.15 1.63
CA PRO A 16 23.59 -1.23 0.89
C PRO A 16 24.37 0.09 0.99
N LYS A 17 25.71 0.01 1.06
CA LYS A 17 26.56 1.21 1.12
C LYS A 17 26.36 2.13 -0.09
N ASP A 18 25.95 1.55 -1.22
CA ASP A 18 25.70 2.23 -2.49
C ASP A 18 24.20 2.24 -2.82
N ALA A 19 23.37 2.59 -1.83
CA ALA A 19 21.96 2.79 -2.05
C ALA A 19 21.77 4.07 -2.89
N SER A 20 21.34 3.91 -4.14
CA SER A 20 21.01 5.05 -4.98
C SER A 20 19.86 5.84 -4.36
N VAL A 21 20.03 7.16 -4.26
CA VAL A 21 18.96 8.07 -3.83
C VAL A 21 17.85 7.97 -4.87
N THR A 22 16.77 7.28 -4.50
CA THR A 22 15.61 7.10 -5.35
C THR A 22 14.54 8.08 -4.92
N MET A 23 14.11 8.92 -5.85
CA MET A 23 12.97 9.81 -5.63
C MET A 23 11.69 9.04 -5.98
N ALA A 24 10.83 8.84 -4.99
CA ALA A 24 9.46 8.42 -5.24
C ALA A 24 8.63 9.66 -5.60
N TYR A 25 8.10 9.70 -6.81
CA TYR A 25 7.05 10.65 -7.14
C TYR A 25 5.78 10.19 -6.44
N ILE A 26 5.42 10.89 -5.36
CA ILE A 26 4.13 10.71 -4.71
C ILE A 26 3.15 11.64 -5.43
N PRO A 27 2.11 11.12 -6.09
CA PRO A 27 1.08 11.95 -6.69
C PRO A 27 0.41 12.78 -5.60
N LEU A 28 0.25 14.08 -5.85
CA LEU A 28 -0.61 14.91 -5.00
C LEU A 28 -2.06 14.47 -5.21
N GLN A 29 -2.74 14.12 -4.13
CA GLN A 29 -4.16 13.75 -4.18
C GLN A 29 -4.99 15.03 -3.95
N GLU A 30 -5.60 15.55 -5.02
CA GLU A 30 -6.34 16.82 -5.01
C GLU A 30 -7.74 16.67 -4.39
N THR A 31 -8.34 15.48 -4.51
CA THR A 31 -9.70 15.19 -4.06
C THR A 31 -9.70 14.48 -2.71
N LEU A 32 -10.43 15.03 -1.74
CA LEU A 32 -10.60 14.47 -0.38
C LEU A 32 -11.92 13.72 -0.18
N GLU A 33 -12.66 13.47 -1.27
CA GLU A 33 -13.87 12.66 -1.19
C GLU A 33 -13.53 11.25 -0.69
N SER A 34 -14.24 10.85 0.36
CA SER A 34 -14.02 9.60 1.07
C SER A 34 -15.34 8.84 1.12
N TYR A 35 -15.27 7.51 1.02
CA TYR A 35 -16.43 6.68 1.29
C TYR A 35 -16.85 6.76 2.77
N SER A 36 -18.09 6.33 3.05
CA SER A 36 -18.49 6.00 4.42
C SER A 36 -17.69 4.79 4.92
N ALA A 37 -17.62 4.61 6.24
CA ALA A 37 -16.85 3.53 6.85
C ALA A 37 -17.25 2.13 6.34
N ASP A 38 -18.55 1.86 6.25
CA ASP A 38 -19.07 0.56 5.79
C ASP A 38 -18.67 0.28 4.34
N LYS A 39 -18.82 1.28 3.47
CA LYS A 39 -18.45 1.17 2.06
C LYS A 39 -16.94 1.07 1.86
N ALA A 40 -16.15 1.81 2.64
CA ALA A 40 -14.70 1.71 2.60
C ALA A 40 -14.20 0.31 2.99
N LEU A 41 -14.88 -0.33 3.94
CA LEU A 41 -14.58 -1.71 4.35
C LEU A 41 -14.90 -2.71 3.25
N GLU A 42 -16.03 -2.54 2.55
CA GLU A 42 -16.42 -3.40 1.43
C GLU A 42 -15.47 -3.27 0.23
N GLU A 43 -15.10 -2.04 -0.14
CA GLU A 43 -14.25 -1.77 -1.31
C GLU A 43 -12.75 -1.99 -1.03
N GLY A 44 -12.36 -2.07 0.25
CA GLY A 44 -10.96 -2.22 0.66
C GLY A 44 -10.10 -0.96 0.46
N THR A 45 -10.74 0.19 0.20
CA THR A 45 -10.10 1.51 0.08
C THR A 45 -11.04 2.59 0.60
N LEU A 46 -10.50 3.59 1.33
CA LEU A 46 -11.26 4.76 1.78
C LEU A 46 -11.56 5.74 0.64
N PHE A 47 -10.67 5.78 -0.36
CA PHE A 47 -10.71 6.77 -1.42
C PHE A 47 -11.28 6.16 -2.70
N PRO A 48 -12.37 6.74 -3.25
CA PRO A 48 -12.97 6.29 -4.49
C PRO A 48 -11.99 6.28 -5.67
N GLU A 49 -11.08 7.25 -5.72
CA GLU A 49 -10.09 7.40 -6.79
C GLU A 49 -9.10 6.21 -6.88
N LEU A 50 -8.87 5.53 -5.74
CA LEU A 50 -8.02 4.35 -5.66
C LEU A 50 -8.77 3.06 -6.00
N ASN A 51 -10.11 3.09 -6.01
CA ASN A 51 -10.93 1.92 -6.35
C ASN A 51 -10.96 1.70 -7.88
N LYS A 52 -9.92 1.06 -8.40
CA LYS A 52 -9.74 0.82 -9.83
C LYS A 52 -10.10 -0.62 -10.19
N PRO A 53 -10.88 -0.86 -11.26
CA PRO A 53 -11.25 -2.21 -11.66
C PRO A 53 -10.01 -3.01 -12.06
N PHE A 54 -9.97 -4.28 -11.66
CA PHE A 54 -8.89 -5.19 -12.07
C PHE A 54 -8.98 -5.49 -13.57
N LYS A 55 -8.00 -4.99 -14.34
CA LYS A 55 -7.89 -5.22 -15.79
C LYS A 55 -6.90 -6.33 -16.17
N GLY A 56 -6.35 -7.06 -15.18
CA GLY A 56 -5.43 -8.15 -15.43
C GLY A 56 -6.11 -9.27 -16.24
N ARG A 57 -5.36 -9.89 -17.16
CA ARG A 57 -5.82 -11.06 -17.93
C ARG A 57 -5.17 -12.32 -17.37
N MET A 58 -5.88 -13.44 -17.36
CA MET A 58 -5.26 -14.73 -17.12
C MET A 58 -4.37 -15.10 -18.31
N VAL A 59 -3.14 -15.53 -18.04
CA VAL A 59 -2.31 -16.19 -19.05
C VAL A 59 -2.87 -17.60 -19.25
N LYS A 60 -3.19 -17.98 -20.50
CA LYS A 60 -3.58 -19.36 -20.81
C LYS A 60 -2.41 -20.29 -20.51
N LYS A 61 -2.72 -21.39 -19.83
CA LYS A 61 -1.77 -22.45 -19.48
C LYS A 61 -1.33 -23.22 -20.72
#